data_AF-A0A1M4LF46-F1
#
_entry.id   AF-A0A1M4LF46-F1
#
_cell.length_a   1.000
_cell.length_b   1.000
_cell.length_c   1.000
_cell.angle_alpha   90.00
_cell.angle_beta   90.00
_cell.angle_gamma   90.00
#
_symmetry.space_group_name_H-M   'P 1'
#
loop_
_entity.id
_entity.type
_entity.pdbx_description
1 polymer ?
#
loop_
_entity_poly.entity_id
_entity_poly.type
_entity_poly.pdbx_seq_one_letter_code
_entity_poly.pdbx_strand_id
1 'polypeptide(L)' 'MSIEYIKSYYRVPALVGGRVEYTGGEAARYGTITGAQSAYLTIKLDGDDHDAAYHPTWELRYLEARASLCDQS' A
#
# COMPACT_ATOMS: atom_id res chain seq x y z
N MET A 1 1.77 3.28 15.47
CA MET A 1 2.75 2.62 14.59
C MET A 1 2.82 3.41 13.30
N SER A 2 4.02 3.63 12.76
CA SER A 2 4.23 4.49 11.59
C SER A 2 4.47 3.66 10.33
N ILE A 3 4.23 4.25 9.16
CA ILE A 3 4.63 3.67 7.86
C ILE A 3 6.12 3.28 7.87
N GLU A 4 6.99 4.08 8.49
CA GLU A 4 8.44 3.81 8.58
C GLU A 4 8.77 2.52 9.32
N TYR A 5 8.00 2.19 10.37
CA TYR A 5 8.12 0.92 11.06
C TYR A 5 7.75 -0.25 10.14
N ILE A 6 6.61 -0.15 9.43
CA ILE A 6 6.16 -1.17 8.47
C ILE A 6 7.23 -1.40 7.39
N LYS A 7 7.76 -0.32 6.80
CA LYS A 7 8.83 -0.38 5.79
C LYS A 7 10.05 -1.11 6.32
N SER A 8 10.52 -0.76 7.52
CA SER A 8 11.75 -1.31 8.08
C SER A 8 11.58 -2.75 8.56
N TYR A 9 10.44 -3.06 9.17
CA TYR A 9 10.14 -4.37 9.74
C TYR A 9 9.82 -5.41 8.66
N TYR A 10 8.89 -5.09 7.75
CA TYR A 10 8.48 -6.00 6.67
C TYR A 10 9.34 -5.89 5.41
N ARG A 11 10.26 -4.92 5.34
CA ARG A 11 11.12 -4.64 4.17
C ARG A 11 10.30 -4.40 2.89
N VAL A 12 9.20 -3.68 3.03
CA VAL A 12 8.29 -3.34 1.93
C VAL A 12 8.43 -1.86 1.54
N PRO A 13 8.24 -1.50 0.27
CA PRO A 13 8.34 -0.12 -0.20
C PRO A 13 7.04 0.68 0.05
N ALA A 14 6.42 0.51 1.22
CA ALA A 14 5.18 1.19 1.57
C ALA A 14 5.36 2.72 1.67
N LEU A 15 4.38 3.48 1.19
CA LEU A 15 4.38 4.95 1.20
C LEU A 15 2.95 5.45 1.33
N VAL A 16 2.68 6.45 2.18
CA VAL A 16 1.37 7.11 2.20
C VAL A 16 1.15 7.82 0.86
N GLY A 17 -0.01 7.61 0.26
CA GLY A 17 -0.32 8.03 -1.11
C GLY A 17 0.13 7.04 -2.18
N GLY A 18 0.94 6.02 -1.83
CA GLY A 18 1.42 5.02 -2.78
C GLY A 18 0.31 4.08 -3.24
N ARG A 19 0.31 3.78 -4.53
CA ARG A 19 -0.63 2.85 -5.17
C ARG A 19 -0.23 1.39 -4.98
N VAL A 20 -1.26 0.56 -4.79
CA VAL A 20 -1.16 -0.87 -4.57
C VAL A 20 -2.20 -1.63 -5.39
N GLU A 21 -1.89 -2.89 -5.67
CA GLU A 21 -2.80 -3.90 -6.22
C GLU A 21 -2.98 -4.99 -5.16
N TYR A 22 -4.23 -5.20 -4.73
CA TYR A 22 -4.64 -6.24 -3.79
C TYR A 22 -5.26 -7.40 -4.57
N THR A 23 -4.78 -8.62 -4.31
CA THR A 23 -5.15 -9.85 -5.05
C THR A 23 -5.80 -10.92 -4.18
N GLY A 24 -5.98 -10.68 -2.87
CA GLY A 24 -6.57 -11.65 -1.93
C GLY A 24 -8.09 -11.71 -1.93
N GLY A 25 -8.71 -11.33 -3.03
CA GLY A 25 -10.16 -11.41 -3.24
C GLY A 25 -10.46 -12.13 -4.56
N GLU A 26 -11.72 -12.07 -4.99
CA GLU A 26 -12.16 -12.69 -6.25
C GLU A 26 -11.53 -12.04 -7.49
N ALA A 27 -11.16 -10.76 -7.39
CA ALA A 27 -10.53 -10.00 -8.46
C ALA A 27 -9.44 -9.07 -7.90
N ALA A 28 -8.46 -8.74 -8.74
CA ALA A 28 -7.46 -7.73 -8.41
C ALA A 28 -8.14 -6.37 -8.22
N ARG A 29 -7.93 -5.74 -7.07
CA ARG A 29 -8.45 -4.41 -6.74
C ARG A 29 -7.29 -3.46 -6.51
N TYR A 30 -7.39 -2.26 -7.08
CA TYR A 30 -6.41 -1.22 -6.87
C TYR A 30 -6.79 -0.36 -5.67
N GLY A 31 -5.80 0.27 -5.05
CA GLY A 31 -6.03 1.15 -3.91
C GLY A 31 -4.85 2.06 -3.61
N THR A 32 -5.06 2.89 -2.59
CA THR A 32 -4.06 3.85 -2.10
C THR A 32 -3.81 3.61 -0.63
N ILE A 33 -2.53 3.52 -0.26
CA ILE A 33 -2.13 3.46 1.15
C ILE A 33 -2.41 4.83 1.79
N THR A 34 -3.32 4.88 2.76
CA THR A 34 -3.65 6.11 3.49
C THR A 34 -2.89 6.23 4.80
N GLY A 35 -2.34 5.12 5.31
CA GLY A 35 -1.58 5.12 6.56
C GLY A 35 -1.13 3.73 7.00
N ALA A 36 -0.84 3.62 8.29
CA ALA A 36 -0.56 2.35 8.95
C ALA A 36 -1.17 2.35 10.35
N GLN A 37 -1.67 1.19 10.78
CA GLN A 37 -2.20 0.99 12.12
C GLN A 37 -1.73 -0.36 12.65
N SER A 38 -1.12 -0.35 13.84
CA SER A 38 -0.44 -1.52 14.41
C SER A 38 0.58 -2.12 13.41
N ALA A 39 0.45 -3.41 13.07
CA ALA A 39 1.30 -4.11 12.11
C ALA A 39 0.72 -4.16 10.67
N TYR A 40 -0.32 -3.37 10.38
CA TYR A 40 -1.04 -3.39 9.11
C TYR A 40 -0.95 -2.05 8.37
N LEU A 41 -1.09 -2.10 7.05
CA LEU A 41 -1.29 -0.93 6.22
C LEU A 41 -2.77 -0.57 6.17
N THR A 42 -3.07 0.71 6.28
CA THR A 42 -4.41 1.24 6.03
C THR A 42 -4.49 1.59 4.56
N ILE A 43 -5.40 0.95 3.82
CA ILE A 43 -5.54 1.10 2.37
C ILE A 43 -7.00 1.40 2.06
N LYS A 44 -7.22 2.43 1.24
CA LYS A 44 -8.52 2.68 0.62
C LYS A 44 -8.51 2.05 -0.76
N LEU A 45 -9.28 0.97 -0.95
CA LEU A 45 -9.48 0.39 -2.27
C LEU A 45 -10.34 1.31 -3.13
N ASP A 46 -10.12 1.32 -4.44
CA ASP A 46 -10.92 2.12 -5.34
C ASP A 46 -12.37 1.63 -5.33
N GLY A 47 -13.30 2.59 -5.26
CA GLY A 47 -14.74 2.33 -5.16
C GLY A 47 -15.22 1.95 -3.76
N ASP A 48 -14.34 1.82 -2.77
CA ASP A 48 -14.72 1.63 -1.37
C ASP A 48 -14.96 2.98 -0.67
N ASP A 49 -15.97 3.06 0.19
CA ASP A 49 -16.25 4.27 0.97
C ASP A 49 -15.21 4.49 2.08
N HIS A 50 -14.72 3.40 2.67
CA HIS A 50 -13.84 3.41 3.83
C HIS A 50 -12.49 2.74 3.54
N ASP A 51 -11.49 3.10 4.33
CA ASP A 51 -10.24 2.35 4.37
C ASP A 51 -10.34 1.10 5.25
N ALA A 52 -9.48 0.12 4.95
CA ALA A 52 -9.36 -1.12 5.72
C ALA A 52 -7.89 -1.49 5.97
N ALA A 53 -7.68 -2.40 6.93
CA ALA A 53 -6.35 -2.88 7.31
C ALA A 53 -5.92 -4.09 6.47
N TYR A 54 -4.73 -4.03 5.88
CA TYR A 54 -4.16 -5.09 5.04
C TYR A 54 -2.76 -5.47 5.51
N HIS A 55 -2.44 -6.77 5.41
CA HIS A 55 -1.12 -7.24 5.81
C HIS A 55 -0.08 -6.80 4.76
N PRO A 56 1.06 -6.20 5.17
CA PRO A 56 1.98 -5.56 4.22
C PRO A 56 2.63 -6.53 3.20
N THR A 57 2.64 -7.82 3.49
CA THR A 57 3.29 -8.83 2.64
C THR A 57 2.34 -9.86 2.03
N TRP A 58 1.03 -9.75 2.28
CA TRP A 58 0.07 -10.75 1.84
C TRP A 58 -0.78 -10.21 0.70
N GLU A 59 -0.67 -10.85 -0.46
CA GLU A 59 -1.48 -10.57 -1.66
C GLU A 59 -1.53 -9.09 -2.05
N LEU A 60 -0.44 -8.37 -1.76
CA LEU A 60 -0.30 -6.95 -1.99
C LEU A 60 0.93 -6.68 -2.85
N ARG A 61 0.72 -6.01 -3.99
CA ARG A 61 1.77 -5.56 -4.88
C ARG A 61 1.85 -4.04 -4.85
N TYR A 62 3.03 -3.52 -4.55
CA TYR A 62 3.31 -2.09 -4.49
C TYR A 62 3.66 -1.58 -5.89
N LEU A 63 2.82 -0.68 -6.43
CA LEU A 63 2.95 -0.19 -7.80
C LEU A 63 3.85 1.04 -7.89
N GLU A 64 3.87 1.87 -6.85
CA GLU A 64 4.66 3.11 -6.79
C GLU A 64 5.92 3.00 -5.94
N ALA A 65 6.46 1.78 -5.79
CA ALA A 65 7.72 1.56 -5.09
C ALA A 65 8.92 2.30 -5.74
N ARG A 66 8.76 2.90 -6.93
CA ARG A 66 9.88 3.41 -7.74
C ARG A 66 9.55 4.55 -8.72
N ALA A 67 8.63 5.45 -8.39
CA ALA A 67 8.43 6.69 -9.17
C ALA A 67 9.24 7.86 -8.57
N SER A 68 10.56 7.73 -8.59
CA SER A 68 11.49 8.87 -8.46
C SER A 68 12.74 8.58 -9.27
N LEU A 69 12.56 8.24 -10.54
CA LEU A 69 13.62 8.13 -11.55
C LEU A 69 13.02 8.57 -12.89
N CYS A 70 13.12 9.88 -13.18
CA CYS A 70 12.94 10.56 -14.47
C CYS A 70 11.52 10.53 -15.09
N ASP A 71 10.88 11.65 -15.43
CA ASP A 71 11.32 12.54 -16.51
C ASP A 71 10.91 14.00 -16.28
N GLN A 72 11.90 14.88 -16.38
CA GLN A 72 11.71 16.29 -16.73
C GLN A 72 11.66 16.35 -18.26
N SER A 73 10.68 17.04 -18.82
CA SER A 73 10.77 17.71 -20.12
C SER A 73 9.76 18.85 -20.17
#